data_AF-A0A7V3U5N8-F1
#
_entry.id   AF-A0A7V3U5N8-F1
#
_cell.length_a   1.000
_cell.length_b   1.000
_cell.length_c   1.000
_cell.angle_alpha   90.00
_cell.angle_beta   90.00
_cell.angle_gamma   90.00
#
_symmetry.space_group_name_H-M   'P 1'
#
loop_
_entity.id
_entity.type
_entity.pdbx_description
1 polymer ?
#
loop_
_entity_poly.entity_id
_entity_poly.type
_entity_poly.pdbx_seq_one_letter_code
_entity_poly.pdbx_strand_id
1 'polypeptide(L)'
;PPDAEKVEGMPFRNLNDGVTPVVIGGNDWAAAWAVDNVGNYMFRVGRGYTGERQREIAYRFGVNLMMYVLTGNYKSDQVHVPALLERLGQ
;
A
#
# COMPACT_ATOMS: atom_id res chain seq x y z
N PRO A 1 -14.20 13.17 10.94
CA PRO A 1 -14.57 14.05 12.08
C PRO A 1 -15.88 13.58 12.74
N PRO A 2 -16.03 13.77 14.06
CA PRO A 2 -17.19 13.31 14.82
C PRO A 2 -18.54 13.95 14.40
N ASP A 3 -18.51 14.97 13.54
CA ASP A 3 -19.68 15.78 13.17
C ASP A 3 -20.15 15.53 11.72
N ALA A 4 -19.72 14.44 11.09
CA ALA A 4 -20.12 14.12 9.72
C ALA A 4 -21.57 13.59 9.66
N GLU A 5 -22.50 14.43 9.19
CA GLU A 5 -23.89 14.04 8.93
C GLU A 5 -23.97 12.87 7.91
N LYS A 6 -24.85 11.90 8.20
CA LYS A 6 -25.14 10.77 7.31
C LYS A 6 -26.04 11.24 6.17
N VAL A 7 -25.46 11.51 5.00
CA VAL A 7 -26.22 11.74 3.77
C VAL A 7 -26.59 10.39 3.16
N GLU A 8 -27.87 10.07 3.14
CA GLU A 8 -28.41 8.82 2.58
C GLU A 8 -28.33 8.85 1.04
N GLY A 9 -27.71 7.84 0.42
CA GLY A 9 -27.63 7.68 -1.04
C GLY A 9 -26.27 7.96 -1.70
N MET A 10 -25.21 8.33 -0.96
CA MET A 10 -23.86 8.42 -1.54
C MET A 10 -23.16 7.04 -1.54
N PRO A 11 -22.76 6.49 -2.70
CA PRO A 11 -22.20 5.14 -2.80
C PRO A 11 -20.82 5.00 -2.14
N PHE A 12 -20.12 6.10 -1.89
CA PHE A 12 -18.79 6.11 -1.28
C PHE A 12 -18.73 7.18 -0.19
N ARG A 13 -18.59 6.76 1.08
CA ARG A 13 -18.21 7.68 2.16
C ARG A 13 -16.70 7.97 2.04
N ASN A 14 -16.28 9.21 2.30
CA ASN A 14 -14.89 9.51 2.68
C ASN A 14 -14.63 9.00 4.11
N LEU A 15 -14.74 7.69 4.33
CA LEU A 15 -14.51 7.04 5.64
C LEU A 15 -13.13 6.41 5.79
N ASN A 16 -12.28 6.56 4.78
CA ASN A 16 -11.01 5.86 4.73
C ASN A 16 -9.85 6.70 5.25
N ASP A 17 -10.06 7.73 6.09
CA ASP A 17 -8.96 8.55 6.66
C ASP A 17 -7.87 9.01 5.65
N GLY A 18 -8.24 9.26 4.38
CA GLY A 18 -7.30 9.63 3.30
C GLY A 18 -6.62 8.45 2.59
N VAL A 19 -7.07 7.22 2.82
CA VAL A 19 -6.60 5.98 2.22
C VAL A 19 -7.43 5.64 0.97
N THR A 20 -6.74 5.17 -0.05
CA THR A 20 -7.28 4.76 -1.35
C THR A 20 -8.00 3.44 -1.19
N PRO A 21 -9.33 3.37 -1.42
CA PRO A 21 -10.09 2.13 -1.23
C PRO A 21 -9.80 1.05 -2.27
N VAL A 22 -9.30 1.42 -3.45
CA VAL A 22 -9.12 0.51 -4.58
C VAL A 22 -7.80 0.81 -5.28
N VAL A 23 -6.94 -0.21 -5.42
CA VAL A 23 -5.68 -0.13 -6.16
C VAL A 23 -5.80 -1.00 -7.42
N ILE A 24 -5.55 -0.41 -8.59
CA ILE A 24 -5.57 -1.08 -9.89
C ILE A 24 -4.21 -0.88 -10.57
N GLY A 25 -3.63 -1.94 -11.14
CA GLY A 25 -2.45 -1.81 -11.98
C GLY A 25 -2.29 -2.95 -12.97
N GLY A 26 -1.51 -2.71 -14.03
CA GLY A 26 -1.36 -3.59 -15.19
C GLY A 26 -0.17 -4.55 -15.15
N ASN A 27 0.48 -4.73 -14.00
CA ASN A 27 1.77 -5.43 -13.89
C ASN A 27 1.67 -6.86 -13.31
N ASP A 28 0.47 -7.44 -13.26
CA ASP A 28 0.17 -8.81 -12.77
C ASP A 28 1.03 -9.23 -11.55
N TRP A 29 0.94 -8.45 -10.47
CA TRP A 29 1.75 -8.70 -9.28
C TRP A 29 1.44 -10.05 -8.63
N ALA A 30 0.20 -10.54 -8.77
CA ALA A 30 -0.21 -11.84 -8.25
C ALA A 30 0.62 -12.98 -8.85
N ALA A 31 0.83 -12.99 -10.18
CA ALA A 31 1.70 -13.97 -10.82
C ALA A 31 3.16 -13.86 -10.34
N ALA A 32 3.64 -12.65 -10.06
CA ALA A 32 4.99 -12.44 -9.55
C ALA A 32 5.18 -12.98 -8.11
N TRP A 33 4.12 -12.97 -7.29
CA TRP A 33 4.12 -13.46 -5.90
C TRP A 33 3.78 -14.94 -5.77
N ALA A 34 3.17 -15.55 -6.78
CA ALA A 34 2.68 -16.92 -6.70
C ALA A 34 3.82 -17.94 -6.53
N VAL A 35 3.69 -18.76 -5.49
CA VAL A 35 4.60 -19.85 -5.15
C VAL A 35 3.83 -21.16 -4.98
N ASP A 36 4.48 -22.27 -5.29
CA ASP A 36 3.95 -23.61 -5.01
C ASP A 36 4.12 -23.99 -3.52
N ASN A 37 3.64 -25.18 -3.15
CA ASN A 37 3.69 -25.68 -1.77
C ASN A 37 5.10 -25.91 -1.22
N VAL A 38 6.13 -25.88 -2.07
CA VAL A 38 7.53 -26.07 -1.68
C VAL A 38 8.34 -24.78 -1.87
N GLY A 39 7.68 -23.66 -2.21
CA GLY A 39 8.27 -22.33 -2.29
C GLY A 39 8.85 -21.95 -3.66
N ASN A 40 8.67 -22.76 -4.71
CA ASN A 40 9.12 -22.38 -6.05
C ASN A 40 8.16 -21.37 -6.69
N TYR A 41 8.71 -20.42 -7.43
CA TYR A 41 7.89 -19.49 -8.21
C TYR A 41 7.09 -20.22 -9.30
N MET A 42 5.77 -20.02 -9.30
CA MET A 42 4.87 -20.67 -10.26
C MET A 42 4.96 -20.06 -11.65
N PHE A 43 5.24 -18.76 -11.74
CA PHE A 43 5.30 -18.02 -13.01
C PHE A 43 6.64 -17.32 -13.18
N ARG A 44 7.09 -17.24 -14.44
CA ARG A 44 8.26 -16.45 -14.82
C ARG A 44 7.88 -14.98 -14.88
N VAL A 45 8.73 -14.14 -14.29
CA VAL A 45 8.68 -12.69 -14.45
C VAL A 45 9.86 -12.32 -15.33
N GLY A 46 9.61 -11.72 -16.50
CA GLY A 46 10.68 -11.27 -17.41
C GLY A 46 11.61 -12.38 -17.93
N ARG A 47 12.87 -12.02 -18.23
CA ARG A 47 13.91 -12.94 -18.74
C ARG A 47 15.25 -12.69 -18.05
N GLY A 48 15.93 -13.75 -17.60
CA GLY A 48 17.27 -13.65 -17.01
C GLY A 48 17.32 -12.76 -15.76
N TYR A 49 18.45 -12.11 -15.50
CA TYR A 49 18.68 -11.27 -14.31
C TYR A 49 17.67 -10.12 -14.13
N THR A 50 17.12 -9.59 -15.24
CA THR A 50 16.11 -8.54 -15.16
C THR A 50 14.77 -9.05 -14.61
N GLY A 51 14.50 -10.35 -14.77
CA GLY A 51 13.32 -11.00 -14.23
C GLY A 51 13.31 -11.09 -12.71
N GLU A 52 14.43 -11.52 -12.12
CA GLU A 52 14.57 -11.58 -10.65
C GLU A 52 14.45 -10.18 -10.03
N ARG A 53 15.06 -9.16 -10.66
CA ARG A 53 14.90 -7.77 -10.22
C ARG A 53 13.45 -7.29 -10.32
N GLN A 54 12.73 -7.64 -11.38
CA GLN A 54 11.31 -7.30 -11.51
C GLN A 54 10.46 -7.97 -10.43
N ARG A 55 10.76 -9.24 -10.10
CA ARG A 55 10.09 -9.95 -9.01
C ARG A 55 10.36 -9.31 -7.65
N GLU A 56 11.61 -8.91 -7.39
CA GLU A 56 11.97 -8.17 -6.19
C GLU A 56 11.17 -6.86 -6.08
N ILE A 57 11.06 -6.10 -7.18
CA ILE A 57 10.24 -4.87 -7.22
C ILE A 57 8.76 -5.18 -6.96
N ALA A 58 8.23 -6.28 -7.49
CA ALA A 58 6.86 -6.71 -7.20
C ALA A 58 6.67 -7.03 -5.72
N TYR A 59 7.62 -7.72 -5.07
CA TYR A 59 7.56 -7.96 -3.62
C TYR A 59 7.60 -6.65 -2.81
N ARG A 60 8.48 -5.72 -3.16
CA ARG A 60 8.55 -4.39 -2.51
C ARG A 60 7.23 -3.63 -2.65
N PHE A 61 6.58 -3.71 -3.81
CA PHE A 61 5.26 -3.14 -4.01
C PHE A 61 4.21 -3.80 -3.10
N GLY A 62 4.18 -5.13 -3.03
CA GLY A 62 3.27 -5.87 -2.16
C GLY A 62 3.45 -5.53 -0.68
N VAL A 63 4.69 -5.45 -0.19
CA VAL A 63 4.98 -5.03 1.19
C VAL A 63 4.49 -3.60 1.43
N ASN A 64 4.79 -2.66 0.53
CA ASN A 64 4.32 -1.28 0.66
C ASN A 64 2.79 -1.19 0.63
N LEU A 65 2.13 -2.01 -0.19
CA LEU A 65 0.68 -2.08 -0.26
C LEU A 65 0.08 -2.61 1.05
N MET A 66 0.63 -3.70 1.61
CA MET A 66 0.18 -4.24 2.89
C MET A 66 0.39 -3.24 4.03
N MET A 67 1.54 -2.56 4.06
CA MET A 67 1.78 -1.49 5.03
C MET A 67 0.77 -0.36 4.88
N TYR A 68 0.49 0.09 3.65
CA TYR A 68 -0.52 1.11 3.37
C TYR A 68 -1.93 0.69 3.82
N VAL A 69 -2.34 -0.54 3.56
CA VAL A 69 -3.67 -1.05 3.94
C VAL A 69 -3.79 -1.18 5.46
N LEU A 70 -2.75 -1.69 6.13
CA LEU A 70 -2.80 -1.98 7.57
C LEU A 70 -2.60 -0.73 8.45
N THR A 71 -1.82 0.23 7.97
CA THR A 71 -1.50 1.45 8.74
C THR A 71 -2.28 2.67 8.25
N GLY A 72 -2.91 2.56 7.07
CA GLY A 72 -3.53 3.66 6.37
C GLY A 72 -2.52 4.76 6.08
N ASN A 73 -2.52 5.74 6.95
CA ASN A 73 -1.84 7.01 6.81
C ASN A 73 -0.39 7.03 7.36
N TYR A 74 0.38 5.96 7.18
CA TYR A 74 1.79 5.96 7.64
C TYR A 74 2.62 7.16 7.12
N LYS A 75 2.28 7.73 5.95
CA LYS A 75 2.99 8.90 5.40
C LYS A 75 2.47 10.26 5.86
N SER A 76 1.18 10.45 6.13
CA SER A 76 0.73 11.75 6.63
C SER A 76 0.89 11.88 8.14
N ASP A 77 1.36 10.86 8.86
CA ASP A 77 2.00 11.07 10.17
C ASP A 77 3.27 11.94 10.06
N GLN A 78 3.92 11.99 8.88
CA GLN A 78 5.07 12.88 8.67
C GLN A 78 4.72 14.37 8.72
N VAL A 79 3.45 14.75 8.49
CA VAL A 79 3.04 16.16 8.57
C VAL A 79 3.05 16.69 10.01
N HIS A 80 3.09 15.81 11.01
CA HIS A 80 3.18 16.17 12.43
C HIS A 80 4.62 16.32 12.93
N VAL A 81 5.63 15.92 12.13
CA VAL A 81 7.06 15.99 12.51
C VAL A 81 7.51 17.42 12.87
N PRO A 82 7.15 18.49 12.12
CA PRO A 82 7.54 19.85 12.50
C PRO A 82 7.02 20.26 13.88
N ALA A 83 5.77 19.91 14.20
CA ALA A 83 5.14 20.23 15.49
C ALA A 83 5.76 19.42 16.66
N LEU A 84 6.27 18.22 16.40
CA LEU A 84 6.98 17.41 17.41
C LEU A 84 8.39 17.96 17.70
N LEU A 85 9.09 18.45 16.66
CA LEU A 85 10.40 19.09 16.83
C LEU A 85 10.31 20.41 17.61
N GLU A 86 9.26 21.19 17.39
CA GLU A 86 9.02 22.44 18.11
C GLU A 86 8.79 22.24 19.62
N ARG A 87 8.17 21.11 20.01
CA ARG A 87 7.94 20.74 21.42
C ARG A 87 9.16 20.17 22.13
N LEU A 88 10.14 19.63 21.41
CA LEU A 88 11.39 19.09 21.97
C LEU A 88 12.49 20.14 22.09
N GLY A 89 12.32 21.30 21.44
CA GLY A 89 13.22 22.46 21.53
C GLY A 89 12.86 23.46 22.63
N GLN A 90 11.80 23.22 23.40
CA GLN A 90 11.50 23.86 24.69
C GLN A 90 12.03 22.99 25.84
#